data_AF-A0A644TVE7-F1
#
_entry.id   AF-A0A644TVE7-F1
#
_cell.length_a   1.000
_cell.length_b   1.000
_cell.length_c   1.000
_cell.angle_alpha   90.00
_cell.angle_beta   90.00
_cell.angle_gamma   90.00
#
_symmetry.space_group_name_H-M   'P 1'
#
loop_
_entity.id
_entity.type
_entity.pdbx_description
1 polymer ?
#
loop_
_entity_poly.entity_id
_entity_poly.type
_entity_poly.pdbx_seq_one_letter_code
_entity_poly.pdbx_strand_id
1 'polypeptide(L)'
;MSVMRRAVLHAASQLEHLPEQGAWRQSFCFAADSAVFAGHFPGHPVLPAVVQVLMAQVALEAIGQSVDLACVPQAKFLAPLGPDVDILLTLSKGRREGRWECTLHSGETLAARIQVEVAAL
;
A
#
# COMPACT_ATOMS: atom_id res chain seq x y z
N MET A 1 -17.83 5.37 1.29
CA MET A 1 -16.46 5.02 0.83
C MET A 1 -15.89 6.16 0.00
N SER A 2 -14.67 6.65 0.30
CA SER A 2 -14.06 7.79 -0.40
C SER A 2 -13.64 7.45 -1.84
N VAL A 3 -13.41 8.47 -2.68
CA VAL A 3 -12.92 8.31 -4.07
C VAL A 3 -11.58 7.57 -4.11
N MET A 4 -10.64 7.97 -3.25
CA MET A 4 -9.31 7.36 -3.16
C MET A 4 -9.39 5.88 -2.79
N ARG A 5 -10.27 5.53 -1.84
CA ARG A 5 -10.45 4.15 -1.42
C ARG A 5 -11.00 3.26 -2.54
N ARG A 6 -11.92 3.77 -3.37
CA ARG A 6 -12.40 3.06 -4.56
C ARG A 6 -11.27 2.84 -5.57
N ALA A 7 -10.45 3.87 -5.82
CA ALA A 7 -9.33 3.76 -6.76
C ALA A 7 -8.31 2.70 -6.32
N VAL A 8 -7.96 2.64 -5.03
CA VAL A 8 -7.08 1.60 -4.49
C VAL A 8 -7.67 0.19 -4.66
N LEU A 9 -8.95 0.01 -4.34
CA LEU A 9 -9.62 -1.29 -4.52
C LEU A 9 -9.68 -1.71 -5.99
N HIS A 10 -9.93 -0.77 -6.91
CA HIS A 10 -9.99 -1.04 -8.34
C HIS A 10 -8.63 -1.42 -8.93
N ALA A 11 -7.56 -0.80 -8.44
CA ALA A 11 -6.19 -1.07 -8.87
C ALA A 11 -5.62 -2.40 -8.34
N ALA A 12 -6.25 -3.00 -7.33
CA ALA A 12 -5.70 -4.13 -6.60
C ALA A 12 -5.93 -5.48 -7.31
N SER A 13 -4.90 -6.32 -7.34
CA SER A 13 -5.03 -7.74 -7.71
C SER A 13 -5.65 -8.56 -6.58
N GLN A 14 -5.82 -9.87 -6.81
CA GLN A 14 -6.04 -10.80 -5.72
C GLN A 14 -4.85 -10.78 -4.75
N LEU A 15 -5.16 -10.85 -3.45
CA LEU A 15 -4.17 -11.00 -2.40
C LEU A 15 -3.68 -12.46 -2.32
N GLU A 16 -2.37 -12.64 -2.20
CA GLU A 16 -1.70 -13.93 -2.08
C GLU A 16 -1.08 -14.08 -0.69
N HIS A 17 -1.18 -15.27 -0.10
CA HIS A 17 -0.53 -15.60 1.18
C HIS A 17 0.71 -16.47 0.91
N LEU A 18 1.84 -16.09 1.52
CA LEU A 18 3.13 -16.77 1.44
C LEU A 18 3.48 -17.40 2.80
N PRO A 19 3.00 -18.62 3.09
CA PRO A 19 3.07 -19.20 4.43
C PRO A 19 4.51 -19.42 4.92
N GLU A 20 5.42 -19.81 4.03
CA GLU A 20 6.83 -20.03 4.38
C GLU A 20 7.56 -18.76 4.83
N GLN A 21 7.07 -17.59 4.40
CA GLN A 21 7.63 -16.28 4.72
C GLN A 21 6.83 -15.54 5.79
N GLY A 22 5.67 -16.08 6.20
CA GLY A 22 4.74 -15.40 7.09
C GLY A 22 4.28 -14.04 6.54
N ALA A 23 4.08 -13.96 5.22
CA ALA A 23 3.86 -12.72 4.49
C ALA A 23 2.66 -12.80 3.53
N TRP A 24 2.17 -11.65 3.11
CA TRP A 24 1.14 -11.52 2.09
C TRP A 24 1.61 -10.60 0.98
N ARG A 25 1.15 -10.83 -0.24
CA ARG A 25 1.48 -10.01 -1.40
C ARG A 25 0.23 -9.60 -2.16
N GLN A 26 0.25 -8.39 -2.67
CA GLN A 26 -0.78 -7.87 -3.56
C GLN A 26 -0.14 -6.92 -4.56
N SER A 27 -0.48 -7.08 -5.82
CA SER A 27 -0.08 -6.17 -6.87
C SER A 27 -1.12 -5.07 -7.05
N PHE A 28 -0.66 -3.89 -7.43
CA PHE A 28 -1.50 -2.75 -7.76
C PHE A 28 -1.02 -2.10 -9.05
N CYS A 29 -1.93 -1.68 -9.91
CA CYS A 29 -1.62 -0.86 -11.07
C CYS A 29 -2.69 0.23 -11.22
N PHE A 30 -2.27 1.49 -11.21
CA PHE A 30 -3.18 2.64 -11.30
C PHE A 30 -3.09 3.24 -12.70
N ALA A 31 -4.21 3.26 -13.42
CA ALA A 31 -4.29 3.90 -14.73
C ALA A 31 -3.93 5.40 -14.68
N ALA A 32 -3.38 5.94 -15.77
CA ALA A 32 -3.04 7.37 -15.90
C ALA A 32 -4.19 8.34 -15.62
N ASP A 33 -5.44 7.94 -15.87
CA ASP A 33 -6.65 8.72 -15.61
C ASP A 33 -7.25 8.49 -14.21
N SER A 34 -6.59 7.70 -13.37
CA SER A 34 -7.06 7.41 -12.02
C SER A 34 -7.11 8.67 -11.15
N ALA A 35 -8.16 8.76 -10.33
CA ALA A 35 -8.39 9.89 -9.43
C ALA A 35 -7.24 10.13 -8.43
N VAL A 36 -6.38 9.13 -8.18
CA VAL A 36 -5.19 9.27 -7.31
C VAL A 36 -4.16 10.23 -7.90
N PHE A 37 -4.14 10.41 -9.22
CA PHE A 37 -3.26 11.33 -9.94
C PHE A 37 -3.92 12.68 -10.27
N ALA A 38 -5.18 12.90 -9.86
CA ALA A 38 -5.89 14.16 -10.10
C ALA A 38 -5.32 15.35 -9.28
N GLY A 39 -4.29 15.12 -8.45
CA GLY A 39 -3.52 16.17 -7.78
C GLY A 39 -2.54 16.88 -8.73
N HIS A 40 -2.10 18.08 -8.35
CA HIS A 40 -1.31 18.96 -9.21
C HIS A 40 0.21 18.67 -9.12
N PHE A 41 0.73 17.86 -10.04
CA PHE A 41 2.11 17.95 -10.51
C PHE A 41 2.09 18.01 -12.05
N PRO A 42 1.91 19.19 -12.66
CA PRO A 42 1.81 19.32 -14.11
C PRO A 42 2.95 18.60 -14.84
N GLY A 43 2.60 17.67 -15.73
CA GLY A 43 3.56 16.88 -16.51
C GLY A 43 4.26 15.73 -15.76
N HIS A 44 4.05 15.59 -14.45
CA HIS A 44 4.76 14.62 -13.60
C HIS A 44 3.83 13.96 -12.57
N PRO A 45 2.82 13.17 -12.99
CA PRO A 45 1.93 12.48 -12.06
C PRO A 45 2.73 11.51 -11.18
N VAL A 46 2.54 11.62 -9.87
CA VAL A 46 3.17 10.75 -8.86
C VAL A 46 2.11 10.26 -7.89
N LEU A 47 2.18 8.98 -7.55
CA LEU A 47 1.27 8.33 -6.62
C LEU A 47 1.48 8.92 -5.21
N PRO A 48 0.47 9.58 -4.63
CA PRO A 48 0.64 10.23 -3.33
C PRO A 48 1.02 9.23 -2.23
N ALA A 49 1.90 9.66 -1.33
CA ALA A 49 2.32 8.88 -0.16
C ALA A 49 1.15 8.32 0.67
N VAL A 50 0.08 9.12 0.82
CA VAL A 50 -1.13 8.71 1.55
C VAL A 50 -1.88 7.56 0.87
N VAL A 51 -1.82 7.46 -0.47
CA VAL A 51 -2.42 6.36 -1.22
C VAL A 51 -1.63 5.08 -1.00
N GLN A 52 -0.30 5.17 -0.88
CA GLN A 52 0.56 4.03 -0.55
C GLN A 52 0.29 3.48 0.86
N VAL A 53 0.01 4.35 1.84
CA VAL A 53 -0.45 3.93 3.18
C VAL A 53 -1.84 3.30 3.10
N LEU A 54 -2.75 3.86 2.30
CA LEU A 54 -4.08 3.30 2.09
C LEU A 54 -4.04 1.92 1.43
N MET A 55 -3.11 1.65 0.51
CA MET A 55 -2.89 0.31 -0.05
C MET A 55 -2.57 -0.71 1.06
N ALA A 56 -1.68 -0.36 1.98
CA ALA A 56 -1.36 -1.21 3.13
C ALA A 56 -2.59 -1.45 4.01
N GLN A 57 -3.39 -0.40 4.30
CA GLN A 57 -4.64 -0.53 5.04
C GLN A 57 -5.60 -1.51 4.35
N VAL A 58 -5.87 -1.33 3.05
CA VAL A 58 -6.78 -2.19 2.28
C VAL A 58 -6.33 -3.64 2.28
N ALA A 59 -5.04 -3.89 2.13
CA ALA A 59 -4.49 -5.25 2.15
C ALA A 59 -4.57 -5.89 3.55
N LEU A 60 -4.36 -5.11 4.63
CA LEU A 60 -4.53 -5.57 6.02
C LEU A 60 -5.99 -5.92 6.34
N GLU A 61 -6.94 -5.13 5.83
CA GLU A 61 -8.36 -5.45 5.96
C GLU A 61 -8.73 -6.75 5.23
N ALA A 62 -8.13 -6.99 4.06
CA ALA A 62 -8.38 -8.20 3.29
C ALA A 62 -7.90 -9.49 3.99
N ILE A 63 -6.95 -9.39 4.92
CA ILE A 63 -6.51 -10.49 5.79
C ILE A 63 -7.23 -10.52 7.14
N GLY A 64 -8.28 -9.72 7.33
CA GLY A 64 -9.11 -9.70 8.52
C GLY A 64 -8.53 -8.96 9.72
N GLN A 65 -7.57 -8.04 9.53
CA GLN A 65 -7.14 -7.14 10.61
C GLN A 65 -8.15 -6.01 10.84
N SER A 66 -8.11 -5.43 12.05
CA SER A 66 -8.93 -4.27 12.39
C SER A 66 -8.63 -3.10 11.45
N VAL A 67 -9.70 -2.45 11.00
CA VAL A 67 -9.76 -1.38 9.97
C VAL A 67 -9.10 -0.07 10.42
N ASP A 68 -8.91 0.13 11.73
CA ASP A 68 -8.41 1.37 12.29
C ASP A 68 -6.88 1.32 12.42
N LEU A 69 -6.20 1.91 11.44
CA LEU A 69 -4.78 2.24 11.57
C LEU A 69 -4.62 3.24 12.73
N ALA A 70 -4.07 2.75 13.84
CA ALA A 70 -3.82 3.56 15.03
C ALA A 70 -2.63 4.51 14.81
N CYS A 71 -1.60 4.05 14.10
CA CYS A 71 -0.37 4.81 13.90
C CYS A 71 0.36 4.39 12.62
N VAL A 72 1.16 5.30 12.07
CA VAL A 72 2.19 5.03 11.05
C VAL A 72 3.55 5.38 11.66
N PRO A 73 4.18 4.47 12.42
CA PRO A 73 5.42 4.76 13.15
C PRO A 73 6.58 5.18 12.25
N GLN A 74 6.58 4.71 11.00
CA GLN A 74 7.58 5.07 10.01
C GLN A 74 6.97 4.97 8.61
N ALA A 75 7.22 5.96 7.77
CA ALA A 75 7.01 5.85 6.34
C ALA A 75 8.20 6.49 5.60
N LYS A 76 8.88 5.70 4.77
CA LYS A 76 9.99 6.14 3.92
C LYS A 76 9.63 5.89 2.46
N PHE A 77 9.56 6.95 1.67
CA PHE A 77 9.27 6.93 0.24
C PHE A 77 10.58 7.22 -0.50
N LEU A 78 11.15 6.19 -1.13
CA LEU A 78 12.51 6.16 -1.65
C LEU A 78 12.57 6.40 -3.16
N ALA A 79 11.50 6.06 -3.88
CA ALA A 79 11.36 6.33 -5.32
C ALA A 79 9.90 6.71 -5.65
N PRO A 80 9.69 7.63 -6.61
CA PRO A 80 8.34 7.96 -7.07
C PRO A 80 7.71 6.78 -7.80
N LEU A 81 6.39 6.63 -7.66
CA LEU A 81 5.59 5.67 -8.40
C LEU A 81 4.68 6.45 -9.34
N GLY A 82 4.72 6.13 -10.63
CA GLY A 82 3.91 6.78 -11.65
C GLY A 82 2.65 5.99 -12.02
N PRO A 83 1.86 6.50 -12.97
CA PRO A 83 0.79 5.72 -13.58
C PRO A 83 1.28 4.51 -14.36
N ASP A 84 0.39 3.54 -14.53
CA ASP A 84 0.58 2.33 -15.34
C ASP A 84 1.82 1.51 -14.93
N VAL A 85 2.33 1.74 -13.72
CA VAL A 85 3.44 0.99 -13.11
C VAL A 85 2.86 -0.09 -12.19
N ASP A 86 3.37 -1.31 -12.36
CA ASP A 86 3.09 -2.42 -11.45
C ASP A 86 3.79 -2.21 -10.11
N ILE A 87 3.00 -2.21 -9.04
CA ILE A 87 3.46 -2.02 -7.66
C ILE A 87 3.17 -3.29 -6.88
N LEU A 88 4.22 -3.96 -6.41
CA LEU A 88 4.11 -5.11 -5.53
C LEU A 88 4.18 -4.65 -4.06
N LEU A 89 3.06 -4.75 -3.35
CA LEU A 89 3.01 -4.63 -1.91
C LEU A 89 3.34 -5.99 -1.28
N THR A 90 4.27 -6.01 -0.34
CA THR A 90 4.46 -7.15 0.58
C THR A 90 4.17 -6.70 2.01
N LEU A 91 3.32 -7.46 2.71
CA LEU A 91 2.99 -7.29 4.12
C LEU A 91 3.58 -8.41 4.95
N SER A 92 4.16 -8.08 6.10
CA SER A 92 4.58 -9.06 7.11
C SER A 92 4.31 -8.54 8.51
N LYS A 93 4.20 -9.45 9.47
CA LYS A 93 4.07 -9.08 10.89
C LYS A 93 5.38 -8.45 11.38
N GLY A 94 5.27 -7.32 12.07
CA GLY A 94 6.38 -6.71 12.78
C GLY A 94 6.68 -7.41 14.11
N ARG A 95 7.72 -6.94 14.81
CA ARG A 95 8.15 -7.52 16.09
C ARG A 95 7.17 -7.33 17.26
N ARG A 96 6.28 -6.35 17.17
CA ARG A 96 5.27 -6.05 18.19
C ARG A 96 3.91 -6.49 17.69
N GLU A 97 3.08 -6.97 18.59
CA GLU A 97 1.68 -7.26 18.28
C GLU A 97 0.98 -6.02 17.70
N GLY A 98 0.14 -6.23 16.68
CA GLY A 98 -0.54 -5.16 15.95
C GLY A 98 0.36 -4.35 15.01
N ARG A 99 1.69 -4.53 15.03
CA ARG A 99 2.59 -3.85 14.09
C ARG A 99 2.79 -4.66 12.83
N TRP A 100 2.76 -3.97 11.70
CA TRP A 100 2.95 -4.54 10.37
C TRP A 100 4.05 -3.79 9.62
N GLU A 101 4.84 -4.55 8.87
CA GLU A 101 5.85 -4.04 7.96
C GLU A 101 5.35 -4.20 6.53
N CYS A 102 5.47 -3.12 5.76
CA CYS A 102 4.99 -3.03 4.40
C CYS A 102 6.14 -2.57 3.50
N THR A 103 6.43 -3.30 2.44
CA THR A 103 7.33 -2.84 1.38
C THR A 103 6.58 -2.72 0.07
N LEU A 104 6.89 -1.67 -0.70
CA LEU A 104 6.36 -1.44 -2.04
C LEU A 104 7.52 -1.50 -3.02
N HIS A 105 7.41 -2.34 -4.04
CA HIS A 105 8.38 -2.48 -5.11
C HIS A 105 7.77 -2.17 -6.47
N SER A 106 8.55 -1.52 -7.33
CA SER A 106 8.28 -1.41 -8.78
C SER A 106 9.42 -2.12 -9.51
N GLY A 107 9.16 -3.31 -10.04
CA GLY A 107 10.21 -4.23 -10.47
C GLY A 107 11.19 -4.52 -9.32
N GLU A 108 12.48 -4.32 -9.55
CA GLU A 108 13.51 -4.51 -8.52
C GLU A 108 13.68 -3.31 -7.57
N THR A 109 13.09 -2.16 -7.90
CA THR A 109 13.26 -0.93 -7.14
C THR A 109 12.32 -0.92 -5.94
N LEU A 110 12.90 -0.81 -4.74
CA LEU A 110 12.15 -0.53 -3.53
C LEU A 110 11.68 0.93 -3.53
N ALA A 111 10.38 1.14 -3.71
CA ALA A 111 9.77 2.45 -3.76
C ALA A 111 9.39 2.98 -2.37
N ALA A 112 8.93 2.12 -1.45
CA ALA A 112 8.61 2.54 -0.10
C ALA A 112 8.79 1.45 0.96
N ARG A 113 9.07 1.87 2.20
CA ARG A 113 8.94 1.06 3.41
C ARG A 113 8.06 1.78 4.41
N ILE A 114 6.99 1.13 4.82
CA ILE A 114 5.99 1.68 5.73
C ILE A 114 5.83 0.70 6.89
N GLN A 115 5.79 1.23 8.10
CA GLN A 115 5.33 0.51 9.27
C GLN A 115 3.99 1.09 9.66
N VAL A 116 3.03 0.21 9.94
CA VAL A 116 1.71 0.61 10.42
C VAL A 116 1.38 -0.18 11.68
N GLU A 117 0.57 0.41 12.55
CA GLU A 117 0.00 -0.26 13.71
C GLU A 117 -1.51 -0.26 13.58
N VAL A 118 -2.11 -1.44 13.70
CA VAL A 118 -3.56 -1.60 13.83
C VAL A 118 -3.93 -1.61 15.31
N ALA A 119 -5.10 -1.07 15.65
CA ALA A 119 -5.59 -1.14 17.02
C ALA A 119 -5.73 -2.62 17.47
N ALA A 120 -5.25 -2.92 18.67
CA ALA A 120 -5.56 -4.20 19.32
C ALA A 120 -7.06 -4.18 19.70
N LEU A 121 -7.76 -5.26 19.36
CA LEU A 121 -9.15 -5.49 19.79
C LEU A 121 -9.19 -5.96 21.26
#